data_AF-W2R3V6-F1
#
_entry.id   AF-W2R3V6-F1
#
_cell.length_a   1.000
_cell.length_b   1.000
_cell.length_c   1.000
_cell.angle_alpha   90.00
_cell.angle_beta   90.00
_cell.angle_gamma   90.00
#
_symmetry.space_group_name_H-M   'P 1'
#
loop_
_entity.id
_entity.type
_entity.pdbx_description
1 polymer ?
#
loop_
_entity_poly.entity_id
_entity_poly.type
_entity_poly.pdbx_seq_one_letter_code
_entity_poly.pdbx_strand_id
1 'polypeptide(L)'
;MVKKTADQLTSIEHGAFDTAALQQELAQALEDDRLYKLTDSMKKRAIHTAANYDDFKNLVACADLKPISQKELRDFSRTERQTNISYKKKPTQKKSGNDRRSQPAAPALDVPPATAVDFCRNWKRYLKTTDAKFRYLQLTTPERLADMFKPDIDSDLMADIVEVLVASWTQKPADINPEDPAPPTFALAVMEALSQTTRLSLILDFFEDHQMEKVHELFNLVETADDLSEQDLEMLPSLKEKFRLG
;
A
#
# COMPACT_ATOMS: atom_id res chain seq x y z
N MET A 1 -39.11 -25.00 48.87
CA MET A 1 -39.16 -23.98 47.80
C MET A 1 -40.26 -22.98 48.15
N VAL A 2 -39.90 -21.89 48.84
CA VAL A 2 -40.86 -20.88 49.29
C VAL A 2 -40.91 -19.79 48.22
N LYS A 3 -42.07 -19.66 47.56
CA LYS A 3 -42.36 -18.55 46.64
C LYS A 3 -42.46 -17.26 47.48
N LYS A 4 -41.46 -16.40 47.39
CA LYS A 4 -41.51 -15.05 47.98
C LYS A 4 -42.36 -14.19 47.06
N THR A 5 -43.57 -13.86 47.52
CA THR A 5 -44.52 -12.98 46.85
C THR A 5 -43.99 -11.55 46.87
N ALA A 6 -44.08 -10.85 45.74
CA ALA A 6 -43.62 -9.46 45.56
C ALA A 6 -44.25 -8.47 46.56
N ASP A 7 -45.38 -8.84 47.17
CA ASP A 7 -46.09 -8.08 48.21
C ASP A 7 -45.30 -7.87 49.52
N GLN A 8 -44.21 -8.63 49.75
CA GLN A 8 -43.39 -8.48 50.96
C GLN A 8 -42.24 -7.48 50.82
N LEU A 9 -41.91 -7.01 49.61
CA LEU A 9 -40.79 -6.07 49.41
C LEU A 9 -41.19 -4.60 49.60
N THR A 10 -42.49 -4.30 49.72
CA THR A 10 -42.98 -2.92 49.81
C THR A 10 -44.10 -2.74 50.85
N SER A 11 -44.14 -3.57 51.91
CA SER A 11 -45.10 -3.36 53.00
C SER A 11 -44.67 -2.15 53.84
N ILE A 12 -45.32 -1.01 53.59
CA ILE A 12 -45.19 0.24 54.33
C ILE A 12 -45.59 0.07 55.82
N GLU A 13 -46.31 -1.00 56.16
CA GLU A 13 -46.94 -1.21 57.47
C GLU A 13 -45.98 -1.78 58.55
N HIS A 14 -44.78 -2.25 58.19
CA HIS A 14 -43.83 -2.88 59.12
C HIS A 14 -42.45 -2.20 59.22
N GLY A 15 -42.33 -0.91 58.90
CA GLY A 15 -41.22 -0.04 59.36
C GLY A 15 -39.80 -0.38 58.89
N ALA A 16 -39.61 -1.41 58.05
CA ALA A 16 -38.33 -1.73 57.42
C ALA A 16 -38.33 -1.23 55.98
N PHE A 17 -38.01 0.05 55.80
CA PHE A 17 -37.88 0.68 54.48
C PHE A 17 -36.47 0.44 53.92
N ASP A 18 -36.35 -0.41 52.91
CA ASP A 18 -35.07 -0.68 52.25
C ASP A 18 -34.76 0.44 51.24
N THR A 19 -34.05 1.45 51.71
CA THR A 19 -33.62 2.59 50.87
C THR A 19 -32.70 2.15 49.73
N ALA A 20 -31.93 1.07 49.90
CA ALA A 20 -30.96 0.64 48.91
C ALA A 20 -31.64 -0.06 47.72
N ALA A 21 -32.63 -0.92 47.99
CA ALA A 21 -33.44 -1.54 46.94
C ALA A 21 -34.19 -0.48 46.11
N LEU A 22 -34.76 0.53 46.77
CA LEU A 22 -35.51 1.61 46.10
C LEU A 22 -34.59 2.53 45.27
N GLN A 23 -33.38 2.80 45.75
CA GLN A 23 -32.36 3.52 44.96
C GLN A 23 -31.92 2.73 43.72
N GLN A 24 -31.79 1.40 43.85
CA GLN A 24 -31.45 0.54 42.72
C GLN A 24 -32.58 0.49 41.67
N GLU A 25 -33.83 0.36 42.11
CA GLU A 25 -35.00 0.40 41.23
C GLU A 25 -35.09 1.74 40.49
N LEU A 26 -34.86 2.85 41.19
CA LEU A 26 -34.84 4.18 40.59
C LEU A 26 -33.71 4.31 39.55
N ALA A 27 -32.50 3.83 39.88
CA ALA A 27 -31.38 3.87 38.95
C ALA A 27 -31.66 3.04 37.68
N GLN A 28 -32.28 1.87 37.82
CA GLN A 28 -32.69 1.01 36.71
C GLN A 28 -33.74 1.71 35.84
N ALA A 29 -34.78 2.28 36.45
CA ALA A 29 -35.84 2.98 35.74
C ALA A 29 -35.32 4.19 34.95
N LEU A 30 -34.34 4.92 35.48
CA LEU A 30 -33.71 6.03 34.77
C LEU A 30 -32.90 5.56 33.56
N GLU A 31 -32.16 4.45 33.68
CA GLU A 31 -31.38 3.91 32.57
C GLU A 31 -32.29 3.35 31.46
N ASP A 32 -33.38 2.67 31.83
CA ASP A 32 -34.37 2.16 30.88
C ASP A 32 -35.06 3.30 30.11
N ASP A 33 -35.42 4.40 30.78
CA ASP A 33 -35.97 5.59 30.13
C ASP A 33 -34.94 6.27 29.21
N ARG A 34 -33.66 6.32 29.62
CA ARG A 34 -32.56 6.83 28.78
C ARG A 34 -32.43 6.00 27.50
N LEU A 35 -32.37 4.68 27.61
CA LEU A 35 -32.25 3.76 26.49
C LEU A 35 -33.46 3.81 25.57
N TYR A 36 -34.66 3.89 26.14
CA TYR A 36 -35.90 4.04 25.38
C TYR A 36 -35.90 5.30 24.53
N LYS A 37 -35.58 6.46 25.12
CA LYS A 37 -35.51 7.75 24.40
C LYS A 37 -34.46 7.74 23.29
N LEU A 38 -33.29 7.17 23.56
CA LEU A 38 -32.20 7.08 22.59
C LEU A 38 -32.59 6.19 21.40
N THR A 39 -33.17 5.03 21.67
CA THR A 39 -33.66 4.10 20.66
C THR A 39 -34.80 4.69 19.82
N ASP A 40 -35.77 5.36 20.44
CA ASP A 40 -36.87 6.02 19.74
C ASP A 40 -36.39 7.15 18.84
N SER A 41 -35.46 7.99 19.35
CA SER A 41 -34.84 9.04 18.55
C SER A 41 -34.08 8.48 17.35
N MET A 42 -33.37 7.36 17.54
CA MET A 42 -32.64 6.68 16.47
C MET A 42 -33.60 6.05 15.46
N LYS A 43 -34.68 5.41 15.88
CA LYS A 43 -35.74 4.90 14.99
C LYS A 43 -36.31 6.01 14.11
N LYS A 44 -36.69 7.14 14.71
CA LYS A 44 -37.22 8.30 13.97
C LYS A 44 -36.24 8.82 12.92
N ARG A 45 -34.95 8.91 13.26
CA ARG A 45 -33.91 9.32 12.31
C ARG A 45 -33.68 8.26 11.23
N ALA A 46 -33.58 6.98 11.60
CA ALA A 46 -33.27 5.87 10.72
C ALA A 46 -34.35 5.63 9.67
N ILE A 47 -35.63 5.92 9.96
CA ILE A 47 -36.72 5.88 8.98
C ILE A 47 -36.41 6.77 7.76
N HIS A 48 -35.74 7.91 7.96
CA HIS A 48 -35.42 8.84 6.88
C HIS A 48 -34.03 8.60 6.26
N THR A 49 -33.10 7.99 7.00
CA THR A 49 -31.71 7.85 6.55
C THR A 49 -31.35 6.47 6.00
N ALA A 50 -32.03 5.40 6.42
CA ALA A 50 -31.69 4.04 6.03
C ALA A 50 -32.17 3.70 4.61
N ALA A 51 -31.34 2.99 3.85
CA ALA A 51 -31.69 2.57 2.49
C ALA A 51 -32.49 1.26 2.44
N ASN A 52 -32.37 0.41 3.47
CA ASN A 52 -33.04 -0.88 3.57
C ASN A 52 -33.30 -1.25 5.05
N TYR A 53 -34.07 -2.33 5.27
CA TYR A 53 -34.46 -2.76 6.61
C TYR A 53 -33.28 -3.21 7.49
N ASP A 54 -32.29 -3.88 6.90
CA ASP A 54 -31.12 -4.34 7.66
C ASP A 54 -30.27 -3.17 8.16
N ASP A 55 -30.11 -2.13 7.33
CA ASP A 55 -29.46 -0.87 7.70
C ASP A 55 -30.25 -0.14 8.80
N PHE A 56 -31.57 -0.09 8.69
CA PHE A 56 -32.44 0.43 9.75
C PHE A 56 -32.25 -0.32 11.08
N LYS A 57 -32.27 -1.66 11.03
CA LYS A 57 -32.09 -2.53 12.21
C LYS A 57 -30.72 -2.29 12.86
N ASN A 58 -29.67 -2.17 12.05
CA ASN A 58 -28.31 -1.94 12.53
C ASN A 58 -28.17 -0.56 13.18
N LEU A 59 -28.71 0.49 12.56
CA LEU A 59 -28.69 1.85 13.13
C LEU A 59 -29.39 1.91 14.48
N VAL A 60 -30.57 1.28 14.61
CA VAL A 60 -31.32 1.24 15.87
C VAL A 60 -30.60 0.40 16.92
N ALA A 61 -29.96 -0.71 16.55
CA ALA A 61 -29.17 -1.53 17.48
C ALA A 61 -27.95 -0.77 18.02
N CYS A 62 -27.37 0.12 17.22
CA CYS A 62 -26.22 0.94 17.60
C CYS A 62 -26.58 2.23 18.35
N ALA A 63 -27.85 2.45 18.72
CA ALA A 63 -28.31 3.69 19.33
C ALA A 63 -27.56 4.02 20.64
N ASP A 64 -27.22 3.01 21.45
CA ASP A 64 -26.55 3.18 22.75
C ASP A 64 -25.01 3.27 22.70
N LEU A 65 -24.43 3.26 21.50
CA LEU A 65 -22.98 3.38 21.38
C LEU A 65 -22.52 4.79 21.73
N LYS A 66 -21.58 4.89 22.67
CA LYS A 66 -20.95 6.16 23.02
C LYS A 66 -20.04 6.63 21.89
N PRO A 67 -20.13 7.90 21.46
CA PRO A 67 -19.21 8.45 20.49
C PRO A 67 -17.79 8.42 21.06
N ILE A 68 -16.84 7.94 20.26
CA ILE A 68 -15.44 7.85 20.68
C ILE A 68 -14.90 9.26 20.92
N SER A 69 -14.30 9.47 22.08
CA SER A 69 -13.69 10.75 22.41
C SER A 69 -12.36 10.96 21.68
N GLN A 70 -11.97 12.21 21.46
CA GLN A 70 -10.69 12.54 20.85
C GLN A 70 -9.48 12.02 21.67
N LYS A 71 -9.65 11.86 22.99
CA LYS A 71 -8.62 11.28 23.86
C LYS A 71 -8.47 9.78 23.56
N GLU A 72 -9.57 9.05 23.51
CA GLU A 72 -9.57 7.62 23.15
C GLU A 72 -9.02 7.40 21.74
N LEU A 73 -9.37 8.25 20.75
CA LEU A 73 -8.77 8.18 19.40
C LEU A 73 -7.24 8.36 19.41
N ARG A 74 -6.71 9.21 20.30
CA ARG A 74 -5.25 9.37 20.46
C ARG A 74 -4.63 8.15 21.13
N ASP A 75 -5.33 7.51 22.06
CA ASP A 75 -4.84 6.31 22.74
C ASP A 75 -4.87 5.09 21.80
N PHE A 76 -5.91 4.93 20.98
CA PHE A 76 -5.95 3.95 19.87
C PHE A 76 -4.85 4.20 18.82
N SER A 77 -4.39 5.45 18.66
CA SER A 77 -3.27 5.76 17.76
C SER A 77 -1.89 5.45 18.35
N ARG A 78 -1.80 5.35 19.69
CA ARG A 78 -0.54 5.13 20.43
C ARG A 78 -0.27 3.66 20.69
N THR A 79 -1.31 2.89 20.96
CA THR A 79 -1.23 1.45 21.14
C THR A 79 -1.26 0.80 19.75
N GLU A 80 -0.13 0.25 19.32
CA GLU A 80 0.00 -0.59 18.11
C GLU A 80 -0.01 0.08 16.73
N ARG A 81 0.60 1.28 16.61
CA ARG A 81 1.43 1.52 15.41
C ARG A 81 2.89 1.19 15.71
N GLN A 82 3.13 -0.05 16.12
CA GLN A 82 4.42 -0.69 15.85
C GLN A 82 4.45 -1.10 14.39
N THR A 83 4.24 -0.16 13.47
CA THR A 83 4.80 -0.35 12.15
C THR A 83 6.31 -0.21 12.34
N ASN A 84 7.06 -1.21 11.91
CA ASN A 84 8.52 -1.23 11.91
C ASN A 84 9.09 -0.18 10.93
N ILE A 85 8.74 1.09 11.11
CA ILE A 85 9.32 2.21 10.38
C ILE A 85 10.19 2.94 11.40
N SER A 86 11.35 2.34 11.67
CA SER A 86 12.45 2.94 12.41
C SER A 86 13.00 4.12 11.63
N TYR A 87 12.26 5.22 11.57
CA TYR A 87 12.75 6.51 11.11
C TYR A 87 12.95 7.41 12.33
N LYS A 88 14.14 7.33 12.95
CA LYS A 88 14.55 8.26 14.00
C LYS A 88 14.85 9.62 13.36
N LYS A 89 13.84 10.48 13.26
CA LYS A 89 14.02 11.87 12.83
C LYS A 89 14.69 12.66 13.97
N LYS A 90 15.89 13.19 13.72
CA LYS A 90 16.53 14.16 14.64
C LYS A 90 15.61 15.39 14.79
N PRO A 91 15.44 15.95 15.99
CA PRO A 91 14.51 17.06 16.19
C PRO A 91 15.10 18.35 15.64
N THR A 92 14.64 18.79 14.48
CA THR A 92 14.83 20.17 14.02
C THR A 92 13.63 21.02 14.42
N GLN A 93 13.94 22.22 14.93
CA GLN A 93 13.01 23.15 15.58
C GLN A 93 11.77 23.47 14.74
N LYS A 94 10.64 23.59 15.46
CA LYS A 94 9.37 24.12 14.99
C LYS A 94 9.56 25.46 14.24
N LYS A 95 9.03 25.54 13.03
CA LYS A 95 8.37 26.76 12.54
C LYS A 95 6.92 26.43 12.19
N SER A 96 6.04 27.19 12.82
CA SER A 96 4.61 27.29 12.56
C SER A 96 4.35 27.73 11.11
N GLY A 97 3.26 27.23 10.53
CA GLY A 97 2.51 27.96 9.52
C GLY A 97 2.33 27.25 8.19
N ASN A 98 1.06 26.95 7.91
CA ASN A 98 0.43 26.70 6.63
C ASN A 98 0.33 25.24 6.17
N ASP A 99 -0.88 24.74 6.30
CA ASP A 99 -1.41 23.50 5.72
C ASP A 99 -1.52 23.68 4.20
N ARG A 100 -0.38 23.70 3.52
CA ARG A 100 -0.29 23.54 2.07
C ARG A 100 0.11 22.11 1.81
N ARG A 101 -0.88 21.32 1.38
CA ARG A 101 -0.73 20.04 0.68
C ARG A 101 0.62 20.01 -0.03
N SER A 102 1.58 19.29 0.54
CA SER A 102 2.93 19.20 0.00
C SER A 102 2.83 18.51 -1.36
N GLN A 103 2.74 19.30 -2.42
CA GLN A 103 3.20 18.84 -3.72
C GLN A 103 4.71 18.72 -3.58
N PRO A 104 5.30 17.51 -3.70
CA PRO A 104 6.74 17.41 -3.76
C PRO A 104 7.21 18.27 -4.93
N ALA A 105 8.21 19.10 -4.70
CA ALA A 105 8.92 19.80 -5.76
C ALA A 105 9.26 18.80 -6.86
N ALA A 106 9.11 19.20 -8.14
CA ALA A 106 9.46 18.33 -9.26
C ALA A 106 10.88 17.78 -9.02
N PRO A 107 11.05 16.45 -8.90
CA PRO A 107 12.36 15.88 -8.70
C PRO A 107 13.22 16.20 -9.93
N ALA A 108 14.47 16.56 -9.71
CA ALA A 108 15.43 16.70 -10.79
C ALA A 108 15.59 15.32 -11.45
N LEU A 109 15.07 15.15 -12.67
CA LEU A 109 15.12 13.89 -13.42
C LEU A 109 16.54 13.56 -13.90
N ASP A 110 17.45 14.54 -13.81
CA ASP A 110 18.86 14.43 -14.15
C ASP A 110 19.71 13.83 -13.00
N VAL A 111 19.08 13.53 -11.86
CA VAL A 111 19.75 12.93 -10.69
C VAL A 111 19.24 11.50 -10.50
N PRO A 112 20.13 10.52 -10.28
CA PRO A 112 19.71 9.14 -10.06
C PRO A 112 18.82 9.03 -8.81
N PRO A 113 17.78 8.18 -8.84
CA PRO A 113 16.86 8.01 -7.72
C PRO A 113 17.58 7.45 -6.49
N ALA A 114 17.26 8.00 -5.32
CA ALA A 114 17.85 7.57 -4.05
C ALA A 114 17.19 6.29 -3.49
N THR A 115 15.93 6.02 -3.85
CA THR A 115 15.16 4.89 -3.33
C THR A 115 14.27 4.26 -4.40
N ALA A 116 13.92 2.98 -4.25
CA ALA A 116 13.02 2.27 -5.17
C ALA A 116 11.67 3.00 -5.32
N VAL A 117 11.16 3.60 -4.24
CA VAL A 117 9.91 4.38 -4.27
C VAL A 117 10.04 5.64 -5.11
N ASP A 118 11.18 6.34 -5.03
CA ASP A 118 11.45 7.50 -5.87
C ASP A 118 11.59 7.10 -7.34
N PHE A 119 12.22 5.96 -7.63
CA PHE A 119 12.26 5.39 -8.98
C PHE A 119 10.85 5.13 -9.53
N CYS A 120 10.03 4.33 -8.83
CA CYS A 120 8.67 4.01 -9.26
C CYS A 120 7.81 5.26 -9.44
N ARG A 121 7.93 6.23 -8.53
CA ARG A 121 7.21 7.51 -8.61
C ARG A 121 7.63 8.29 -9.85
N ASN A 122 8.93 8.42 -10.10
CA ASN A 122 9.44 9.19 -11.23
C ASN A 122 9.08 8.53 -12.56
N TRP A 123 9.21 7.20 -12.61
CA TRP A 123 8.84 6.36 -13.75
C TRP A 123 7.37 6.52 -14.14
N LYS A 124 6.43 6.34 -13.21
CA LYS A 124 4.99 6.43 -13.51
C LYS A 124 4.50 7.88 -13.73
N ARG A 125 5.06 8.86 -13.01
CA ARG A 125 4.55 10.25 -13.03
C ARG A 125 5.19 11.14 -14.09
N TYR A 126 6.51 11.12 -14.23
CA TYR A 126 7.24 12.13 -15.01
C TYR A 126 7.78 11.61 -16.34
N LEU A 127 8.05 10.30 -16.46
CA LEU A 127 8.56 9.71 -17.70
C LEU A 127 7.39 9.23 -18.58
N LYS A 128 7.14 9.94 -19.68
CA LYS A 128 6.04 9.65 -20.61
C LYS A 128 6.49 9.07 -21.94
N THR A 129 7.72 9.36 -22.36
CA THR A 129 8.30 8.84 -23.59
C THR A 129 9.23 7.67 -23.27
N THR A 130 9.28 6.70 -24.18
CA THR A 130 10.16 5.52 -24.07
C THR A 130 11.63 5.90 -24.01
N ASP A 131 12.05 6.88 -24.82
CA ASP A 131 13.40 7.44 -24.81
C ASP A 131 13.79 8.06 -23.45
N ALA A 132 12.87 8.80 -22.80
CA ALA A 132 13.14 9.36 -21.48
C ALA A 132 13.23 8.28 -20.40
N LYS A 133 12.42 7.21 -20.50
CA LYS A 133 12.52 6.04 -19.63
C LYS A 133 13.87 5.33 -19.79
N PHE A 134 14.32 5.14 -21.03
CA PHE A 134 15.61 4.52 -21.33
C PHE A 134 16.78 5.34 -20.79
N ARG A 135 16.82 6.66 -21.04
CA ARG A 135 17.85 7.55 -20.49
C ARG A 135 17.89 7.55 -18.97
N TYR A 136 16.71 7.50 -18.33
CA TYR A 136 16.62 7.41 -16.88
C TYR A 136 17.11 6.07 -16.32
N LEU A 137 16.92 4.98 -17.09
CA LEU A 137 17.45 3.66 -16.76
C LEU A 137 18.99 3.65 -16.86
N GLN A 138 19.56 4.25 -17.91
CA GLN A 138 21.00 4.43 -18.05
C GLN A 138 21.59 5.24 -16.89
N LEU A 139 20.93 6.33 -16.48
CA LEU A 139 21.34 7.16 -15.34
C LEU A 139 21.33 6.39 -14.00
N THR A 140 20.38 5.47 -13.83
CA THR A 140 20.23 4.71 -12.58
C THR A 140 21.30 3.62 -12.47
N THR A 141 21.85 3.15 -13.60
CA THR A 141 22.79 2.03 -13.74
C THR A 141 22.25 0.66 -13.30
N PRO A 142 22.70 -0.46 -13.90
CA PRO A 142 22.19 -1.79 -13.57
C PRO A 142 22.50 -2.23 -12.13
N GLU A 143 23.69 -1.88 -11.61
CA GLU A 143 24.12 -2.25 -10.26
C GLU A 143 23.20 -1.66 -9.18
N ARG A 144 22.85 -0.37 -9.29
CA ARG A 144 21.92 0.23 -8.33
C ARG A 144 20.51 -0.30 -8.50
N LEU A 145 20.11 -0.66 -9.71
CA LEU A 145 18.82 -1.30 -9.94
C LEU A 145 18.71 -2.61 -9.16
N ALA A 146 19.78 -3.44 -9.18
CA ALA A 146 19.85 -4.67 -8.40
C ALA A 146 19.72 -4.39 -6.91
N ASP A 147 20.46 -3.41 -6.37
CA ASP A 147 20.41 -3.07 -4.93
C ASP A 147 19.05 -2.48 -4.51
N MET A 148 18.46 -1.62 -5.33
CA MET A 148 17.19 -0.95 -5.04
C MET A 148 16.01 -1.92 -5.05
N PHE A 149 16.01 -2.89 -5.97
CA PHE A 149 14.91 -3.82 -6.19
C PHE A 149 15.18 -5.23 -5.66
N LYS A 150 16.34 -5.50 -5.06
CA LYS A 150 16.65 -6.77 -4.36
C LYS A 150 15.49 -7.35 -3.54
N PRO A 151 14.79 -6.57 -2.68
CA PRO A 151 13.69 -7.13 -1.89
C PRO A 151 12.47 -7.47 -2.72
N ASP A 152 12.00 -6.57 -3.59
CA ASP A 152 10.78 -6.75 -4.39
C ASP A 152 10.69 -5.71 -5.50
N ILE A 153 10.02 -6.06 -6.61
CA ILE A 153 9.67 -5.15 -7.70
C ILE A 153 8.25 -5.46 -8.19
N ASP A 154 7.53 -4.41 -8.57
CA ASP A 154 6.18 -4.48 -9.15
C ASP A 154 6.22 -5.16 -10.52
N SER A 155 5.33 -6.12 -10.79
CA SER A 155 5.27 -6.86 -12.06
C SER A 155 5.14 -5.92 -13.26
N ASP A 156 4.19 -4.98 -13.19
CA ASP A 156 3.97 -3.96 -14.21
C ASP A 156 5.22 -3.13 -14.49
N LEU A 157 6.03 -2.85 -13.46
CA LEU A 157 7.25 -2.08 -13.62
C LEU A 157 8.33 -2.89 -14.34
N MET A 158 8.50 -4.17 -13.99
CA MET A 158 9.45 -5.04 -14.67
C MET A 158 9.08 -5.21 -16.15
N ALA A 159 7.79 -5.44 -16.44
CA ALA A 159 7.28 -5.53 -17.80
C ALA A 159 7.53 -4.25 -18.61
N ASP A 160 7.25 -3.08 -18.05
CA ASP A 160 7.50 -1.78 -18.70
C ASP A 160 9.01 -1.52 -18.91
N ILE A 161 9.89 -1.98 -18.02
CA ILE A 161 11.35 -1.93 -18.23
C ILE A 161 11.75 -2.77 -19.44
N VAL A 162 11.24 -4.01 -19.54
CA VAL A 162 11.51 -4.89 -20.69
C VAL A 162 11.01 -4.25 -21.99
N GLU A 163 9.80 -3.70 -21.99
CA GLU A 163 9.24 -3.01 -23.15
C GLU A 163 10.10 -1.82 -23.60
N VAL A 164 10.60 -1.03 -22.65
CA VAL A 164 11.51 0.09 -22.93
C VAL A 164 12.83 -0.40 -23.53
N LEU A 165 13.38 -1.51 -23.04
CA LEU A 165 14.60 -2.09 -23.60
C LEU A 165 14.36 -2.56 -25.05
N VAL A 166 13.32 -3.35 -25.32
CA VAL A 166 12.98 -3.79 -26.70
C VAL A 166 12.78 -2.59 -27.62
N ALA A 167 12.04 -1.58 -27.16
CA ALA A 167 11.80 -0.37 -27.96
C ALA A 167 13.09 0.43 -28.22
N SER A 168 14.05 0.44 -27.28
CA SER A 168 15.35 1.09 -27.48
C SER A 168 16.20 0.43 -28.58
N TRP A 169 16.00 -0.86 -28.83
CA TRP A 169 16.64 -1.56 -29.97
C TRP A 169 16.05 -1.15 -31.32
N THR A 170 14.74 -0.92 -31.37
CA THR A 170 14.05 -0.55 -32.61
C THR A 170 14.21 0.93 -32.96
N GLN A 171 14.44 1.77 -31.96
CA GLN A 171 14.69 3.19 -32.12
C GLN A 171 16.18 3.45 -32.30
N LYS A 172 16.59 3.78 -33.53
CA LYS A 172 17.96 4.19 -33.85
C LYS A 172 18.34 5.42 -33.01
N PRO A 173 19.36 5.38 -32.13
CA PRO A 173 19.74 6.52 -31.32
C PRO A 173 20.24 7.66 -32.23
N ALA A 174 19.61 8.82 -32.13
CA ALA A 174 19.92 10.01 -32.94
C ALA A 174 21.17 10.77 -32.44
N ASP A 175 21.69 10.44 -31.27
CA ASP A 175 22.92 11.02 -30.69
C ASP A 175 23.70 9.89 -30.02
N ILE A 176 24.66 9.30 -30.74
CA ILE A 176 25.61 8.34 -30.17
C ILE A 176 26.84 9.14 -29.73
N ASN A 177 27.02 9.30 -28.42
CA ASN A 177 28.35 9.48 -27.85
C ASN A 177 29.03 8.10 -27.85
N PRO A 178 30.29 7.98 -28.29
CA PRO A 178 30.99 6.69 -28.40
C PRO A 178 31.39 6.05 -27.05
N GLU A 179 30.97 6.59 -25.91
CA GLU A 179 31.29 6.06 -24.57
C GLU A 179 30.09 5.38 -23.87
N ASP A 180 28.89 5.38 -24.46
CA ASP A 180 27.75 4.70 -23.88
C ASP A 180 27.82 3.18 -24.15
N PRO A 181 27.54 2.33 -23.14
CA PRO A 181 27.61 0.88 -23.30
C PRO A 181 26.66 0.43 -24.41
N ALA A 182 27.14 -0.51 -25.23
CA ALA A 182 26.38 -1.07 -26.34
C ALA A 182 24.99 -1.53 -25.86
N PRO A 183 23.92 -1.28 -26.64
CA PRO A 183 22.56 -1.64 -26.28
C PRO A 183 22.38 -3.10 -25.82
N PRO A 184 23.05 -4.12 -26.41
CA PRO A 184 22.90 -5.51 -25.94
C PRO A 184 23.53 -5.76 -24.57
N THR A 185 24.74 -5.24 -24.32
CA THR A 185 25.43 -5.41 -23.03
C THR A 185 24.67 -4.73 -21.90
N PHE A 186 24.15 -3.52 -22.15
CA PHE A 186 23.36 -2.80 -21.14
C PHE A 186 22.06 -3.54 -20.81
N ALA A 187 21.33 -4.00 -21.81
CA ALA A 187 20.09 -4.75 -21.60
C ALA A 187 20.32 -6.06 -20.85
N LEU A 188 21.38 -6.80 -21.16
CA LEU A 188 21.77 -7.99 -20.41
C LEU A 188 22.10 -7.67 -18.95
N ALA A 189 22.88 -6.63 -18.69
CA ALA A 189 23.20 -6.21 -17.33
C ALA A 189 21.94 -5.80 -16.54
N VAL A 190 20.97 -5.14 -17.18
CA VAL A 190 19.68 -4.81 -16.56
C VAL A 190 18.86 -6.07 -16.26
N MET A 191 18.76 -7.00 -17.20
CA MET A 191 18.05 -8.25 -16.98
C MET A 191 18.73 -9.11 -15.90
N GLU A 192 20.05 -9.08 -15.83
CA GLU A 192 20.82 -9.70 -14.75
C GLU A 192 20.49 -9.06 -13.40
N ALA A 193 20.51 -7.73 -13.31
CA ALA A 193 20.15 -7.00 -12.11
C ALA A 193 18.72 -7.33 -11.63
N LEU A 194 17.76 -7.43 -12.55
CA LEU A 194 16.38 -7.83 -12.25
C LEU A 194 16.28 -9.29 -11.80
N SER A 195 17.14 -10.17 -12.31
CA SER A 195 17.19 -11.58 -11.90
C SER A 195 17.64 -11.80 -10.46
N GLN A 196 18.30 -10.80 -9.84
CA GLN A 196 18.74 -10.85 -8.43
C GLN A 196 17.62 -10.56 -7.42
N THR A 197 16.41 -10.26 -7.89
CA THR A 197 15.24 -10.02 -7.05
C THR A 197 14.81 -11.30 -6.32
N THR A 198 14.53 -11.22 -5.02
CA THR A 198 14.20 -12.42 -4.23
C THR A 198 12.90 -13.11 -4.63
N ARG A 199 11.98 -12.36 -5.26
CA ARG A 199 10.64 -12.82 -5.63
C ARG A 199 10.42 -12.96 -7.14
N LEU A 200 11.50 -13.07 -7.93
CA LEU A 200 11.44 -13.16 -9.38
C LEU A 200 10.39 -14.17 -9.88
N SER A 201 10.38 -15.39 -9.33
CA SER A 201 9.42 -16.42 -9.75
C SER A 201 7.97 -15.99 -9.59
N LEU A 202 7.62 -15.32 -8.50
CA LEU A 202 6.26 -14.84 -8.25
C LEU A 202 5.92 -13.66 -9.17
N ILE A 203 6.90 -12.79 -9.44
CA ILE A 203 6.73 -11.67 -10.37
C ILE A 203 6.40 -12.21 -11.77
N LEU A 204 7.12 -13.22 -12.24
CA LEU A 204 6.86 -13.87 -13.53
C LEU A 204 5.50 -14.58 -13.57
N ASP A 205 4.96 -15.05 -12.44
CA ASP A 205 3.60 -15.63 -12.40
C ASP A 205 2.50 -14.58 -12.64
N PHE A 206 2.81 -13.29 -12.44
CA PHE A 206 1.92 -12.17 -12.73
C PHE A 206 2.12 -11.58 -14.12
N PHE A 207 3.02 -12.12 -14.94
CA PHE A 207 3.19 -11.66 -16.31
C PHE A 207 2.04 -12.18 -17.18
N GLU A 208 1.51 -11.29 -18.02
CA GLU A 208 0.60 -11.70 -19.10
C GLU A 208 1.40 -12.32 -20.26
N ASP A 209 0.74 -13.14 -21.08
CA ASP A 209 1.37 -13.82 -22.23
C ASP A 209 2.11 -12.83 -23.14
N HIS A 210 1.52 -11.67 -23.39
CA HIS A 210 2.13 -10.63 -24.23
C HIS A 210 3.38 -9.99 -23.60
N GLN A 211 3.48 -9.96 -22.26
CA GLN A 211 4.66 -9.46 -21.56
C GLN A 211 5.79 -10.49 -21.58
N MET A 212 5.45 -11.78 -21.48
CA MET A 212 6.41 -12.86 -21.68
C MET A 212 6.93 -12.90 -23.12
N GLU A 213 6.07 -12.66 -24.12
CA GLU A 213 6.49 -12.50 -25.52
C GLU A 213 7.53 -11.39 -25.69
N LYS A 214 7.40 -10.26 -24.97
CA LYS A 214 8.39 -9.18 -24.99
C LYS A 214 9.72 -9.57 -24.36
N VAL A 215 9.70 -10.37 -23.30
CA VAL A 215 10.93 -10.95 -22.75
C VAL A 215 11.59 -11.88 -23.79
N HIS A 216 10.83 -12.77 -24.43
CA HIS A 216 11.37 -13.62 -25.52
C HIS A 216 11.94 -12.79 -26.67
N GLU A 217 11.24 -11.74 -27.10
CA GLU A 217 11.69 -10.82 -28.15
C GLU A 217 13.03 -10.17 -27.78
N LEU A 218 13.17 -9.71 -26.53
CA LEU A 218 14.40 -9.13 -26.00
C LEU A 218 15.59 -10.09 -26.10
N PHE A 219 15.45 -11.31 -25.61
CA PHE A 219 16.53 -12.30 -25.63
C PHE A 219 16.91 -12.73 -27.05
N ASN A 220 15.93 -12.87 -27.95
CA ASN A 220 16.19 -13.14 -29.36
C ASN A 220 16.98 -11.99 -30.01
N LEU A 221 16.63 -10.72 -29.72
CA LEU A 221 17.36 -9.56 -30.23
C LEU A 221 18.80 -9.53 -29.71
N VAL A 222 19.02 -9.87 -28.44
CA VAL A 222 20.36 -10.00 -27.85
C VAL A 222 21.18 -11.10 -28.54
N GLU A 223 20.59 -12.26 -28.79
CA GLU A 223 21.28 -13.39 -29.45
C GLU A 223 21.67 -13.10 -30.89
N THR A 224 20.87 -12.29 -31.60
CA THR A 224 21.20 -11.86 -32.95
C THR A 224 22.25 -10.75 -32.99
N ALA A 225 22.57 -10.12 -31.86
CA ALA A 225 23.60 -9.09 -31.77
C ALA A 225 24.97 -9.74 -31.53
N ASP A 226 25.86 -9.64 -32.51
CA ASP A 226 27.17 -10.30 -32.55
C ASP A 226 28.25 -9.64 -31.65
N ASP A 227 27.88 -8.62 -30.87
CA ASP A 227 28.76 -7.77 -30.06
C ASP A 227 28.73 -8.14 -28.55
N LEU A 228 28.65 -9.44 -28.23
CA LEU A 228 28.62 -9.93 -26.84
C LEU A 228 30.01 -10.34 -26.35
N SER A 229 30.34 -9.98 -25.10
CA SER A 229 31.57 -10.45 -24.47
C SER A 229 31.47 -11.95 -24.14
N GLU A 230 32.59 -12.67 -24.03
CA GLU A 230 32.61 -14.10 -23.65
C GLU A 230 31.86 -14.37 -22.33
N GLN A 231 31.92 -13.43 -21.38
CA GLN A 231 31.20 -13.49 -20.10
C GLN A 231 29.68 -13.38 -20.29
N ASP A 232 29.23 -12.51 -21.19
CA ASP A 232 27.81 -12.29 -21.47
C ASP A 232 27.18 -13.53 -22.14
N LEU A 233 27.95 -14.20 -23.01
CA LEU A 233 27.56 -15.44 -23.69
C LEU A 233 27.40 -16.61 -22.70
N GLU A 234 28.25 -16.71 -21.68
CA GLU A 234 28.10 -17.73 -20.62
C GLU A 234 26.92 -17.45 -19.69
N MET A 235 26.58 -16.18 -19.45
CA MET A 235 25.46 -15.78 -18.59
C MET A 235 24.10 -15.98 -19.25
N LEU A 236 24.01 -15.81 -20.57
CA LEU A 236 22.78 -15.89 -21.36
C LEU A 236 21.94 -17.16 -21.10
N PRO A 237 22.48 -18.40 -21.14
CA PRO A 237 21.70 -19.60 -20.86
C PRO A 237 21.16 -19.65 -19.43
N SER A 238 21.95 -19.19 -18.44
CA SER A 238 21.53 -19.16 -17.04
C SER A 238 20.42 -18.13 -16.80
N LEU A 239 20.46 -17.00 -17.53
CA LEU A 239 19.41 -15.98 -17.47
C LEU A 239 18.12 -16.50 -18.09
N LYS A 240 18.23 -17.17 -19.24
CA LYS A 240 17.08 -17.80 -19.91
C LYS A 240 16.33 -18.77 -19.01
N GLU A 241 17.03 -19.65 -18.30
CA GLU A 241 16.40 -20.53 -17.31
C GLU A 241 15.68 -19.75 -16.21
N LYS A 242 16.31 -18.70 -15.65
CA LYS A 242 15.69 -17.87 -14.59
C LYS A 242 14.42 -17.17 -15.05
N PHE A 243 14.37 -16.74 -16.31
CA PHE A 243 13.19 -16.11 -16.91
C PHE A 243 12.20 -17.11 -17.53
N ARG A 244 12.40 -18.42 -17.32
CA ARG A 244 11.55 -19.51 -17.84
C ARG A 244 11.49 -19.54 -19.38
N LEU A 245 12.56 -19.12 -20.02
CA LEU A 245 12.78 -19.16 -21.46
C LEU A 245 13.50 -20.47 -21.80
N GLY A 246 12.79 -21.59 -21.68
CA GLY A 246 13.31 -22.95 -21.90
C GLY A 246 12.35 -23.80 -22.70
#